data_AF-A0A368LFV2-F1
#
_entry.id   AF-A0A368LFV2-F1
#
_cell.length_a   1.000
_cell.length_b   1.000
_cell.length_c   1.000
_cell.angle_alpha   90.00
_cell.angle_beta   90.00
_cell.angle_gamma   90.00
#
_symmetry.space_group_name_H-M   'P 1'
#
loop_
_entity.id
_entity.type
_entity.pdbx_description
1 polymer ?
#
loop_
_entity_poly.entity_id
_entity_poly.type
_entity_poly.pdbx_seq_one_letter_code
_entity_poly.pdbx_strand_id
1 'polypeptide(L)'
;MSSIKLQQIANVFHVPYPTLVTWSKKDNRKNYVCFLEAAFKRVEDKSIQYDELKSMSNADAANELGLNDPFNLGGHVPSRTFRNWFNDPDRQGLALGMLIGYQTSLLSDLAKNTGHDDLDSLLSTLSKKQIEVKDIVALLLVSNETVYKLLNN
;
A
#
# COMPACT_ATOMS: atom_id res chain seq x y z
N MET A 1 7.62 12.66 12.46
CA MET A 1 7.92 11.23 12.66
C MET A 1 9.14 11.10 13.58
N SER A 2 9.14 10.16 14.53
CA SER A 2 10.31 9.93 15.39
C SER A 2 11.44 9.25 14.59
N SER A 3 12.69 9.49 14.98
CA SER A 3 13.86 8.83 14.37
C SER A 3 13.80 7.30 14.48
N ILE A 4 13.26 6.80 15.60
CA ILE A 4 13.08 5.37 15.88
C ILE A 4 12.11 4.75 14.86
N LYS A 5 10.96 5.37 14.61
CA LYS A 5 9.96 4.82 13.66
C LYS A 5 10.52 4.79 12.23
N LEU A 6 11.22 5.83 11.80
CA LEU A 6 11.90 5.86 10.49
C LEU A 6 12.95 4.76 10.36
N GLN A 7 13.70 4.45 11.42
CA GLN A 7 14.66 3.35 11.43
C GLN A 7 13.97 1.98 11.30
N GLN A 8 12.83 1.78 11.96
CA GLN A 8 12.06 0.55 11.86
C GLN A 8 11.51 0.33 10.44
N ILE A 9 10.98 1.39 9.82
CA ILE A 9 10.52 1.38 8.41
C ILE A 9 11.68 1.04 7.47
N ALA A 10 12.83 1.68 7.66
CA ALA A 10 14.06 1.39 6.90
C ALA A 10 14.43 -0.10 6.96
N ASN A 11 14.37 -0.69 8.15
CA ASN A 11 14.72 -2.09 8.35
C ASN A 11 13.72 -3.06 7.69
N VAL A 12 12.41 -2.80 7.79
CA VAL A 12 11.36 -3.69 7.26
C VAL A 12 11.33 -3.68 5.74
N PHE A 13 11.39 -2.49 5.12
CA PHE A 13 11.33 -2.34 3.65
C PHE A 13 12.70 -2.27 2.99
N HIS A 14 13.77 -2.56 3.73
CA HIS A 14 15.15 -2.56 3.24
C HIS A 14 15.54 -1.26 2.51
N VAL A 15 15.08 -0.12 3.02
CA VAL A 15 15.46 1.21 2.51
C VAL A 15 16.57 1.78 3.40
N PRO A 16 17.69 2.28 2.85
CA PRO A 16 18.71 2.90 3.69
C PRO A 16 18.12 4.04 4.54
N TYR A 17 18.35 4.00 5.85
CA TYR A 17 17.84 5.03 6.77
C TYR A 17 18.20 6.47 6.35
N PRO A 18 19.45 6.78 5.89
CA PRO A 18 19.77 8.11 5.38
C PRO A 18 18.91 8.53 4.17
N THR A 19 18.49 7.57 3.34
CA THR A 19 17.58 7.81 2.22
C THR A 19 16.20 8.21 2.72
N LEU A 20 15.63 7.51 3.71
CA LEU A 20 14.33 7.88 4.29
C LEU A 20 14.37 9.23 5.01
N VAL A 21 15.44 9.52 5.75
CA VAL A 21 15.66 10.85 6.37
C VAL A 21 15.74 11.94 5.32
N THR A 22 16.34 11.66 4.16
CA THR A 22 16.39 12.60 3.04
C THR A 22 15.01 12.80 2.41
N TRP A 23 14.25 11.71 2.20
CA TRP A 23 12.93 11.78 1.59
C TRP A 23 11.92 12.50 2.48
N SER A 24 11.97 12.33 3.81
CA SER A 24 11.05 12.99 4.74
C SER A 24 11.20 14.52 4.75
N LYS A 25 12.35 15.03 4.29
CA LYS A 25 12.64 16.47 4.20
C LYS A 25 12.36 17.08 2.82
N LYS A 26 12.13 16.27 1.78
CA LYS A 26 11.91 16.75 0.40
C LYS A 26 10.42 16.72 0.06
N ASP A 27 9.85 17.86 -0.30
CA ASP A 27 8.40 17.97 -0.56
C ASP A 27 7.89 16.98 -1.60
N ASN A 28 8.63 16.77 -2.69
CA ASN A 28 8.27 15.81 -3.73
C ASN A 28 8.49 14.32 -3.37
N ARG A 29 9.03 14.03 -2.18
CA ARG A 29 9.27 12.66 -1.67
C ARG A 29 8.59 12.39 -0.33
N LYS A 30 7.94 13.39 0.29
CA LYS A 30 7.18 13.20 1.54
C LYS A 30 6.13 12.11 1.41
N ASN A 31 5.41 12.08 0.29
CA ASN A 31 4.38 11.07 0.04
C ASN A 31 4.92 9.63 0.02
N TYR A 32 6.22 9.45 -0.27
CA TYR A 32 6.85 8.14 -0.34
C TYR A 32 7.02 7.61 1.07
N VAL A 33 7.45 8.49 1.97
CA VAL A 33 7.55 8.21 3.39
C VAL A 33 6.16 7.95 3.96
N CYS A 34 5.15 8.75 3.61
CA CYS A 34 3.76 8.51 4.04
C CYS A 34 3.24 7.13 3.61
N PHE A 35 3.52 6.69 2.37
CA PHE A 35 3.13 5.35 1.92
C PHE A 35 3.85 4.24 2.69
N LEU A 36 5.16 4.38 2.91
CA LEU A 36 5.92 3.42 3.70
C LEU A 36 5.47 3.40 5.17
N GLU A 37 5.06 4.53 5.73
CA GLU A 37 4.49 4.61 7.08
C GLU A 37 3.14 3.87 7.15
N ALA A 38 2.25 4.11 6.18
CA ALA A 38 0.96 3.43 6.09
C ALA A 38 1.13 1.91 5.91
N ALA A 39 2.06 1.50 5.05
CA ALA A 39 2.42 0.11 4.87
C ALA A 39 2.97 -0.51 6.15
N PHE A 40 3.91 0.19 6.81
CA PHE A 40 4.52 -0.29 8.05
C PHE A 40 3.48 -0.52 9.15
N LYS A 41 2.50 0.39 9.30
CA LYS A 41 1.41 0.20 10.26
C LYS A 41 0.71 -1.14 10.04
N ARG A 42 0.36 -1.45 8.78
CA ARG A 42 -0.31 -2.71 8.43
C ARG A 42 0.53 -3.96 8.64
N VAL A 43 1.84 -3.85 8.48
CA VAL A 43 2.78 -4.93 8.81
C VAL A 43 2.86 -5.12 10.33
N GLU A 44 2.95 -4.02 11.08
CA GLU A 44 3.08 -4.02 12.55
C GLU A 44 1.82 -4.57 13.24
N ASP A 45 0.63 -4.23 12.75
CA ASP A 45 -0.66 -4.70 13.27
C ASP A 45 -1.13 -6.05 12.68
N LYS A 46 -0.35 -6.62 11.74
CA LYS A 46 -0.64 -7.89 11.05
C LYS A 46 -1.95 -7.89 10.24
N SER A 47 -2.47 -6.71 9.87
CA SER A 47 -3.56 -6.59 8.89
C SER A 47 -3.11 -6.89 7.45
N ILE A 48 -1.81 -7.19 7.26
CA ILE A 48 -1.27 -7.71 6.03
C ILE A 48 -0.20 -8.78 6.29
N GLN A 49 -0.23 -9.87 5.52
CA GLN A 49 0.73 -10.98 5.64
C GLN A 49 2.02 -10.65 4.87
N TYR A 50 2.85 -9.76 5.42
CA TYR A 50 4.05 -9.27 4.73
C TYR A 50 5.06 -10.38 4.39
N ASP A 51 5.25 -11.35 5.29
CA ASP A 51 6.20 -12.45 5.05
C ASP A 51 5.76 -13.35 3.89
N GLU A 52 4.44 -13.55 3.72
CA GLU A 52 3.89 -14.26 2.56
C GLU A 52 4.14 -13.48 1.28
N LEU A 53 3.79 -12.18 1.23
CA LEU A 53 4.02 -11.31 0.07
C LEU A 53 5.50 -11.21 -0.30
N LYS A 54 6.39 -11.19 0.69
CA LYS A 54 7.84 -11.14 0.49
C LYS A 54 8.40 -12.40 -0.16
N SER A 55 7.75 -13.55 0.04
CA SER A 55 8.15 -14.81 -0.59
C SER A 55 7.76 -14.91 -2.08
N MET A 56 6.88 -14.02 -2.54
CA MET A 56 6.38 -13.98 -3.91
C MET A 56 7.22 -13.06 -4.82
N SER A 57 7.03 -13.19 -6.14
CA SER A 57 7.53 -12.18 -7.07
C SER A 57 6.78 -10.85 -6.86
N ASN A 58 7.39 -9.71 -7.23
CA ASN A 58 6.71 -8.42 -7.12
C ASN A 58 5.41 -8.36 -7.94
N ALA A 59 5.31 -9.12 -9.05
CA ALA A 59 4.12 -9.22 -9.86
C ALA A 59 3.00 -10.00 -9.15
N ASP A 60 3.35 -11.15 -8.57
CA ASP A 60 2.38 -11.96 -7.82
C ASP A 60 1.91 -11.24 -6.56
N ALA A 61 2.82 -10.57 -5.84
CA ALA A 61 2.47 -9.76 -4.69
C ALA A 61 1.57 -8.57 -5.09
N ALA A 62 1.83 -7.90 -6.22
CA ALA A 62 0.94 -6.85 -6.72
C ALA A 62 -0.46 -7.40 -7.03
N ASN A 63 -0.54 -8.56 -7.67
CA ASN A 63 -1.82 -9.23 -7.97
C ASN A 63 -2.56 -9.63 -6.70
N GLU A 64 -1.87 -10.18 -5.69
CA GLU A 64 -2.48 -10.53 -4.39
C GLU A 64 -2.97 -9.29 -3.62
N LEU A 65 -2.45 -8.11 -3.95
CA LEU A 65 -2.94 -6.83 -3.46
C LEU A 65 -4.08 -6.23 -4.31
N GLY A 66 -4.50 -6.90 -5.38
CA GLY A 66 -5.51 -6.40 -6.32
C GLY A 66 -5.01 -5.33 -7.29
N LEU A 67 -3.68 -5.17 -7.42
CA LEU A 67 -3.02 -4.16 -8.24
C LEU A 67 -2.59 -4.75 -9.59
N ASN A 68 -3.57 -4.95 -10.47
CA ASN A 68 -3.40 -5.66 -11.76
C ASN A 68 -2.42 -4.98 -12.72
N ASP A 69 -2.27 -3.66 -12.65
CA ASP A 69 -1.24 -2.91 -13.39
C ASP A 69 -0.45 -2.01 -12.43
N PRO A 70 0.59 -2.54 -11.78
CA PRO A 70 1.32 -1.82 -10.74
C PRO A 70 2.14 -0.64 -11.28
N PHE A 71 2.27 -0.48 -12.61
CA PHE A 71 3.02 0.62 -13.21
C PHE A 71 2.13 1.81 -13.60
N ASN A 72 0.81 1.61 -13.68
CA ASN A 72 -0.17 2.62 -14.05
C ASN A 72 -1.11 2.98 -12.89
N LEU A 73 -0.65 2.81 -11.65
CA LEU A 73 -1.40 3.12 -10.43
C LEU A 73 -1.67 4.63 -10.19
N GLY A 74 -1.47 5.52 -11.18
CA GLY A 74 -1.78 6.94 -11.04
C GLY A 74 -1.24 7.55 -9.73
N GLY A 75 0.07 7.55 -9.53
CA GLY A 75 0.66 7.71 -8.19
C GLY A 75 1.65 8.86 -8.03
N HIS A 76 1.90 9.22 -6.77
CA HIS A 76 2.91 10.18 -6.33
C HIS A 76 4.35 9.78 -6.68
N VAL A 77 4.61 8.49 -6.91
CA VAL A 77 5.88 7.98 -7.43
C VAL A 77 5.79 7.95 -8.96
N PRO A 78 6.68 8.63 -9.71
CA PRO A 78 6.70 8.54 -11.16
C PRO A 78 6.84 7.08 -11.63
N SER A 79 6.03 6.65 -12.62
CA SER A 79 6.02 5.26 -13.10
C SER A 79 7.40 4.72 -13.47
N ARG A 80 8.26 5.56 -14.09
CA ARG A 80 9.65 5.18 -14.39
C ARG A 80 10.47 4.88 -13.14
N THR A 81 10.29 5.67 -12.08
CA THR A 81 10.99 5.47 -10.80
C THR A 81 10.51 4.18 -10.14
N PHE A 82 9.20 3.96 -10.08
CA PHE A 82 8.65 2.76 -9.47
C PHE A 82 9.04 1.50 -10.25
N ARG A 83 8.97 1.51 -11.59
CA ARG A 83 9.39 0.40 -12.44
C ARG A 83 10.85 0.00 -12.20
N ASN A 84 11.74 0.97 -11.99
CA ASN A 84 13.13 0.68 -11.66
C ASN A 84 13.27 -0.05 -10.32
N TRP A 85 12.43 0.25 -9.33
CA TRP A 85 12.45 -0.45 -8.04
C TRP A 85 11.79 -1.82 -8.13
N PHE A 86 10.68 -1.91 -8.85
CA PHE A 86 9.91 -3.14 -9.03
C PHE A 86 10.71 -4.23 -9.75
N ASN A 87 11.57 -3.84 -10.70
CA ASN A 87 12.39 -4.78 -11.47
C ASN A 87 13.77 -5.07 -10.83
N ASP A 88 14.09 -4.45 -9.70
CA ASP A 88 15.38 -4.57 -9.01
C ASP A 88 15.23 -5.47 -7.77
N PRO A 89 15.81 -6.68 -7.75
CA PRO A 89 15.71 -7.60 -6.62
C PRO A 89 16.18 -7.00 -5.30
N ASP A 90 17.21 -6.13 -5.33
CA ASP A 90 17.75 -5.48 -4.12
C ASP A 90 16.77 -4.43 -3.55
N ARG A 91 15.73 -4.08 -4.31
CA ARG A 91 14.69 -3.13 -3.94
C ARG A 91 13.32 -3.77 -3.75
N GLN A 92 13.24 -5.10 -3.68
CA GLN A 92 11.97 -5.81 -3.48
C GLN A 92 11.21 -5.28 -2.25
N GLY A 93 11.89 -5.11 -1.11
CA GLY A 93 11.27 -4.58 0.12
C GLY A 93 10.66 -3.18 -0.08
N LEU A 94 11.35 -2.30 -0.82
CA LEU A 94 10.86 -0.96 -1.16
C LEU A 94 9.64 -1.03 -2.09
N ALA A 95 9.71 -1.87 -3.14
CA ALA A 95 8.61 -2.05 -4.08
C ALA A 95 7.36 -2.59 -3.37
N LEU A 96 7.50 -3.61 -2.54
CA LEU A 96 6.43 -4.17 -1.72
C LEU A 96 5.86 -3.13 -0.75
N GLY A 97 6.70 -2.39 -0.03
CA GLY A 97 6.24 -1.32 0.87
C GLY A 97 5.42 -0.26 0.14
N MET A 98 5.81 0.09 -1.10
CA MET A 98 5.04 1.02 -1.94
C MET A 98 3.70 0.44 -2.41
N LEU A 99 3.66 -0.82 -2.83
CA LEU A 99 2.42 -1.48 -3.25
C LEU A 99 1.41 -1.55 -2.09
N ILE A 100 1.87 -1.97 -0.91
CA ILE A 100 1.05 -2.02 0.30
C ILE A 100 0.56 -0.62 0.68
N GLY A 101 1.46 0.37 0.66
CA GLY A 101 1.12 1.76 0.96
C GLY A 101 0.06 2.32 0.01
N TYR A 102 0.17 2.00 -1.28
CA TYR A 102 -0.79 2.38 -2.29
C TYR A 102 -2.16 1.73 -2.06
N GLN A 103 -2.21 0.40 -1.86
CA GLN A 103 -3.45 -0.32 -1.52
C GLN A 103 -4.11 0.29 -0.27
N THR A 104 -3.31 0.59 0.75
CA THR A 104 -3.77 1.19 2.01
C THR A 104 -4.39 2.57 1.77
N SER A 105 -3.81 3.37 0.88
CA SER A 105 -4.37 4.67 0.49
C SER A 105 -5.73 4.51 -0.19
N LEU A 106 -5.84 3.61 -1.17
CA LEU A 106 -7.10 3.35 -1.87
C LEU A 106 -8.21 2.93 -0.91
N LEU A 107 -7.90 2.00 0.00
CA LEU A 107 -8.88 1.52 0.98
C LEU A 107 -9.23 2.61 2.02
N SER A 108 -8.27 3.44 2.42
CA SER A 108 -8.52 4.54 3.34
C SER A 108 -9.44 5.60 2.72
N ASP A 109 -9.25 5.90 1.44
CA ASP A 109 -10.12 6.84 0.72
C ASP A 109 -11.50 6.24 0.47
N LEU A 110 -11.57 4.94 0.16
CA LEU A 110 -12.83 4.22 0.08
C LEU A 110 -13.60 4.29 1.40
N ALA A 111 -12.95 4.01 2.54
CA ALA A 111 -13.55 4.04 3.87
C ALA A 111 -14.22 5.40 4.14
N LYS A 112 -13.50 6.51 3.90
CA LYS A 112 -14.04 7.87 4.04
C LYS A 112 -15.25 8.11 3.15
N ASN A 113 -15.19 7.67 1.90
CA ASN A 113 -16.24 7.93 0.93
C ASN A 113 -17.47 7.01 1.10
N THR A 114 -17.34 5.93 1.87
CA THR A 114 -18.44 5.01 2.25
C THR A 114 -18.97 5.26 3.66
N GLY A 115 -18.47 6.29 4.35
CA GLY A 115 -18.94 6.66 5.68
C GLY A 115 -18.44 5.75 6.81
N HIS A 116 -17.36 5.00 6.60
CA HIS A 116 -16.65 4.31 7.67
C HIS A 116 -15.78 5.30 8.46
N ASP A 117 -15.68 5.07 9.77
CA ASP A 117 -14.86 5.90 10.67
C ASP A 117 -13.36 5.84 10.29
N ASP A 118 -12.89 4.66 9.87
CA ASP A 118 -11.51 4.41 9.48
C ASP A 118 -11.38 3.16 8.58
N LEU A 119 -10.14 2.86 8.19
CA LEU A 119 -9.80 1.68 7.41
C LEU A 119 -10.16 0.37 8.14
N ASP A 120 -9.98 0.31 9.45
CA ASP A 120 -10.22 -0.92 10.22
C ASP A 120 -11.71 -1.28 10.24
N SER A 121 -12.58 -0.26 10.31
CA SER A 121 -14.03 -0.38 10.15
C SER A 121 -14.42 -0.90 8.76
N LEU A 122 -13.78 -0.40 7.70
CA LEU A 122 -13.99 -0.91 6.33
C LEU A 122 -13.56 -2.37 6.22
N LEU A 123 -12.34 -2.72 6.68
CA LEU A 123 -11.82 -4.09 6.62
C LEU A 123 -12.70 -5.07 7.40
N SER A 124 -13.21 -4.65 8.57
CA SER A 124 -14.19 -5.43 9.34
C SER A 124 -15.47 -5.69 8.56
N THR A 125 -15.97 -4.69 7.84
CA THR A 125 -17.18 -4.80 7.01
C THR A 125 -16.98 -5.74 5.83
N LEU A 126 -15.85 -5.63 5.13
CA LEU A 126 -15.48 -6.55 4.05
C LEU A 126 -15.41 -7.99 4.54
N SER A 127 -14.75 -8.22 5.68
CA SER A 127 -14.64 -9.53 6.32
C SER A 127 -16.01 -10.12 6.65
N LYS A 128 -16.93 -9.34 7.24
CA LYS A 128 -18.30 -9.79 7.55
C LYS A 128 -19.10 -10.16 6.31
N LYS A 129 -18.89 -9.43 5.21
CA LYS A 129 -19.52 -9.69 3.90
C LYS A 129 -18.81 -10.79 3.10
N GLN A 130 -17.73 -11.39 3.63
CA GLN A 130 -16.90 -12.39 2.96
C GLN A 130 -16.35 -11.91 1.61
N ILE A 131 -15.99 -10.63 1.54
CA ILE A 131 -15.38 -10.03 0.34
C ILE A 131 -13.87 -9.95 0.55
N GLU A 132 -13.11 -10.43 -0.43
CA GLU A 132 -11.65 -10.31 -0.39
C GLU A 132 -11.21 -8.88 -0.70
N VAL A 133 -10.19 -8.41 0.02
CA VAL A 133 -9.66 -7.05 -0.13
C VAL A 133 -9.12 -6.83 -1.56
N LYS A 134 -8.47 -7.84 -2.15
CA LYS A 134 -7.92 -7.72 -3.52
C LYS A 134 -9.00 -7.51 -4.57
N ASP A 135 -10.16 -8.15 -4.41
CA ASP A 135 -11.29 -7.99 -5.33
C ASP A 135 -11.85 -6.57 -5.28
N ILE A 136 -11.97 -6.00 -4.07
CA ILE A 136 -12.38 -4.61 -3.88
C ILE A 136 -11.39 -3.65 -4.52
N VAL A 137 -10.09 -3.87 -4.30
CA VAL A 137 -9.05 -3.00 -4.87
C VAL A 137 -9.04 -3.10 -6.39
N ALA A 138 -9.10 -4.30 -6.95
CA ALA A 138 -9.19 -4.51 -8.39
C ALA A 138 -10.43 -3.84 -8.99
N LEU A 139 -11.58 -3.93 -8.30
CA LEU A 139 -12.82 -3.29 -8.73
C LEU A 139 -12.77 -1.77 -8.62
N LEU A 140 -12.15 -1.21 -7.57
CA LEU A 140 -11.94 0.23 -7.41
C LEU A 140 -11.16 0.82 -8.58
N LEU A 141 -10.13 0.12 -9.05
CA LEU A 141 -9.31 0.56 -10.19
C LEU A 141 -10.07 0.57 -11.52
N VAL A 142 -11.24 -0.07 -11.59
CA VAL A 142 -12.10 -0.12 -12.79
C VAL A 142 -13.35 0.75 -12.64
N SER A 143 -14.03 0.69 -11.49
CA SER A 143 -15.30 1.38 -11.24
C SER A 143 -15.54 1.62 -9.74
N ASN A 144 -15.26 2.84 -9.30
CA ASN A 144 -15.60 3.29 -7.94
C ASN A 144 -17.10 3.15 -7.63
N GLU A 145 -17.99 3.46 -8.58
CA GLU A 145 -19.45 3.40 -8.39
C GLU A 145 -19.93 1.99 -8.01
N THR A 146 -19.38 0.97 -8.66
CA THR A 146 -19.75 -0.43 -8.39
C THR A 146 -19.36 -0.81 -6.96
N VAL A 147 -18.19 -0.38 -6.49
CA VAL A 147 -17.73 -0.64 -5.12
C VAL A 147 -18.64 0.05 -4.10
N TYR A 148 -19.04 1.31 -4.33
CA TYR A 148 -19.98 2.00 -3.43
C TYR A 148 -21.32 1.28 -3.30
N LYS A 149 -21.89 0.80 -4.42
CA LYS A 149 -23.14 0.04 -4.40
C LYS A 149 -22.99 -1.28 -3.64
N LEU A 150 -21.84 -1.95 -3.78
CA LEU A 150 -21.59 -3.24 -3.14
C LEU A 150 -21.42 -3.11 -1.61
N LEU A 151 -20.91 -1.97 -1.13
CA LEU A 151 -20.71 -1.74 0.30
C LEU A 151 -21.97 -1.23 1.03
N ASN A 152 -22.81 -0.46 0.33
CA ASN A 152 -24.01 0.15 0.92
C ASN A 152 -25.28 -0.72 0.84
N ASN A 153 -25.23 -1.86 0.13
CA ASN A 153 -26.27 -2.90 0.15
C ASN A 153 -25.91 -3.99 1.15
#